data_AF-A0A940V171-F1
#
_entry.id   AF-A0A940V171-F1
#
_cell.length_a   1.000
_cell.length_b   1.000
_cell.length_c   1.000
_cell.angle_alpha   90.00
_cell.angle_beta   90.00
_cell.angle_gamma   90.00
#
_symmetry.space_group_name_H-M   'P 1'
#
loop_
_entity.id
_entity.type
_entity.pdbx_description
1 polymer ?
#
loop_
_entity_poly.entity_id
_entity_poly.type
_entity_poly.pdbx_seq_one_letter_code
_entity_poly.pdbx_strand_id
1 'polypeptide(L)'
;MSYKKIIPYINAENEIPGHVLKLAEEYSYGGADELLIYNYSKDEKSREEFLSLAKELSKQIDIPFIIGCYVERLEDIKKAIYTGADAIQTKYALLNNKELLKEASERFGSDKIMVELDMLDCMDSDSEDLCHILADYKVGKVLLKHVALSANSIEKIEASPLPIIIRDSLIRNDISSLLKISNVVGVSTNFFENKDIMKAKHALKAESVVVNTFESKLAFSEFKLDANGLIPVVVQDYRSNEVLMLAYMNEEAYNKTVVTGRMTYYSRSRQELWLKGETSGHYQYVKALSLDCDNDTILAKVLQIGPACHTGSKSCFFNELVKKEYKDIDPFHVFKDVYGVILDRRRNPKEGSYTNYLFDKGIDKILKKCGEEAAEIIIAAKNPGAEELRYEIADYLYHLMVLMAECNLDWDDITTELAHRK
;
A
#
# COMPACT_ATOMS: atom_id res chain seq x y z
N MET A 1 17.64 -2.19 -13.87
CA MET A 1 17.08 -3.56 -13.77
C MET A 1 16.03 -3.55 -12.68
N SER A 2 14.85 -4.14 -12.90
CA SER A 2 13.89 -4.33 -11.81
C SER A 2 14.46 -5.34 -10.82
N TYR A 3 14.40 -5.05 -9.52
CA TYR A 3 14.78 -6.00 -8.50
C TYR A 3 13.79 -7.17 -8.43
N LYS A 4 14.24 -8.29 -7.88
CA LYS A 4 13.46 -9.50 -7.60
C LYS A 4 12.69 -9.32 -6.29
N LYS A 5 11.42 -9.75 -6.26
CA LYS A 5 10.49 -9.47 -5.16
C LYS A 5 10.36 -10.63 -4.18
N ILE A 6 10.26 -10.30 -2.89
CA ILE A 6 9.76 -11.22 -1.86
C ILE A 6 8.31 -10.85 -1.55
N ILE A 7 7.39 -11.79 -1.80
CA ILE A 7 5.94 -11.55 -1.77
C ILE A 7 5.28 -12.49 -0.76
N PRO A 8 5.22 -12.15 0.54
CA PRO A 8 4.52 -12.98 1.49
C PRO A 8 3.09 -13.25 1.06
N TYR A 9 2.57 -14.45 1.31
CA TYR A 9 1.15 -14.73 1.11
C TYR A 9 0.40 -15.03 2.40
N ILE A 10 -0.87 -14.63 2.43
CA ILE A 10 -1.81 -14.93 3.51
C ILE A 10 -3.01 -15.66 2.91
N ASN A 11 -3.27 -16.86 3.43
CA ASN A 11 -4.52 -17.55 3.18
C ASN A 11 -5.61 -16.92 4.06
N ALA A 12 -6.62 -16.30 3.48
CA ALA A 12 -7.74 -15.72 4.23
C ALA A 12 -8.96 -16.66 4.29
N GLU A 13 -8.84 -17.91 3.80
CA GLU A 13 -9.91 -18.90 3.90
C GLU A 13 -10.07 -19.39 5.35
N ASN A 14 -11.25 -19.17 5.93
CA ASN A 14 -11.59 -19.53 7.32
C ASN A 14 -10.71 -18.87 8.39
N GLU A 15 -10.09 -17.73 8.07
CA GLU A 15 -9.29 -16.96 9.01
C GLU A 15 -10.06 -15.79 9.61
N ILE A 16 -9.62 -15.35 10.79
CA ILE A 16 -10.21 -14.18 11.46
C ILE A 16 -9.65 -12.91 10.82
N PRO A 17 -10.50 -11.94 10.40
CA PRO A 17 -10.05 -10.69 9.76
C PRO A 17 -8.91 -9.97 10.51
N GLY A 18 -9.02 -9.85 11.83
CA GLY A 18 -7.99 -9.19 12.65
C GLY A 18 -6.62 -9.89 12.62
N HIS A 19 -6.59 -11.22 12.43
CA HIS A 19 -5.33 -11.95 12.28
C HIS A 19 -4.69 -11.65 10.92
N VAL A 20 -5.47 -11.67 9.85
CA VAL A 20 -5.01 -11.35 8.49
C VAL A 20 -4.43 -9.93 8.42
N LEU A 21 -5.14 -8.95 8.98
CA LEU A 21 -4.70 -7.55 9.01
C LEU A 21 -3.38 -7.38 9.76
N LYS A 22 -3.28 -7.97 10.97
CA LYS A 22 -2.06 -7.91 11.76
C LYS A 22 -0.85 -8.52 11.04
N LEU A 23 -1.04 -9.68 10.41
CA LEU A 23 0.03 -10.33 9.67
C LEU A 23 0.43 -9.53 8.41
N ALA A 24 -0.53 -8.91 7.74
CA ALA A 24 -0.27 -8.02 6.60
C ALA A 24 0.58 -6.79 7.02
N GLU A 25 0.25 -6.18 8.17
CA GLU A 25 1.05 -5.10 8.75
C GLU A 25 2.48 -5.55 9.05
N GLU A 26 2.65 -6.70 9.70
CA GLU A 26 3.97 -7.26 10.01
C GLU A 26 4.83 -7.47 8.76
N TYR A 27 4.25 -7.95 7.66
CA TYR A 27 4.94 -8.06 6.37
C TYR A 27 5.26 -6.71 5.74
N SER A 28 4.30 -5.78 5.72
CA SER A 28 4.48 -4.42 5.20
C SER A 28 5.63 -3.70 5.91
N TYR A 29 5.73 -3.87 7.23
CA TYR A 29 6.76 -3.23 8.05
C TYR A 29 8.07 -4.02 8.05
N GLY A 30 8.00 -5.33 7.80
CA GLY A 30 9.13 -6.26 7.79
C GLY A 30 10.01 -6.17 6.55
N GLY A 31 9.59 -5.44 5.51
CA GLY A 31 10.33 -5.25 4.28
C GLY A 31 9.88 -6.13 3.11
N ALA A 32 8.64 -6.64 3.14
CA ALA A 32 8.02 -7.26 1.97
C ALA A 32 7.95 -6.26 0.80
N ASP A 33 8.07 -6.77 -0.43
CA ASP A 33 7.96 -5.92 -1.63
C ASP A 33 6.51 -5.78 -2.11
N GLU A 34 5.72 -6.84 -1.94
CA GLU A 34 4.29 -6.91 -2.19
C GLU A 34 3.66 -7.93 -1.23
N LEU A 35 2.34 -7.95 -1.14
CA LEU A 35 1.58 -8.94 -0.38
C LEU A 35 0.60 -9.69 -1.29
N LEU A 36 0.49 -11.01 -1.16
CA LEU A 36 -0.58 -11.80 -1.80
C LEU A 36 -1.58 -12.28 -0.73
N ILE A 37 -2.79 -11.73 -0.72
CA ILE A 37 -3.88 -12.26 0.12
C ILE A 37 -4.84 -13.04 -0.76
N TYR A 38 -5.34 -14.20 -0.32
CA TYR A 38 -6.29 -14.93 -1.16
C TYR A 38 -7.40 -15.63 -0.38
N ASN A 39 -8.56 -15.74 -1.03
CA ASN A 39 -9.68 -16.59 -0.65
C ASN A 39 -10.46 -16.97 -1.92
N TYR A 40 -10.54 -18.27 -2.23
CA TYR A 40 -11.21 -18.76 -3.45
C TYR A 40 -12.61 -19.34 -3.19
N SER A 41 -13.24 -18.94 -2.08
CA SER A 41 -14.62 -19.34 -1.81
C SER A 41 -15.54 -18.93 -2.96
N LYS A 42 -16.39 -19.87 -3.39
CA LYS A 42 -17.43 -19.61 -4.41
C LYS A 42 -18.69 -19.00 -3.79
N ASP A 43 -18.84 -19.11 -2.48
CA ASP A 43 -19.97 -18.55 -1.73
C ASP A 43 -19.95 -17.01 -1.80
N GLU A 44 -21.08 -16.42 -2.17
CA GLU A 44 -21.19 -14.96 -2.36
C GLU A 44 -20.93 -14.18 -1.08
N LYS A 45 -21.44 -14.64 0.05
CA LYS A 45 -21.23 -13.97 1.34
C LYS A 45 -19.74 -13.94 1.71
N SER A 46 -19.07 -15.07 1.60
CA SER A 46 -17.62 -15.19 1.85
C SER A 46 -16.79 -14.27 0.95
N ARG A 47 -17.20 -14.11 -0.32
CA ARG A 47 -16.53 -13.19 -1.27
C ARG A 47 -16.69 -11.74 -0.86
N GLU A 48 -17.90 -11.31 -0.50
CA GLU A 48 -18.15 -9.93 -0.05
C GLU A 48 -17.43 -9.62 1.27
N GLU A 49 -17.39 -10.56 2.21
CA GLU A 49 -16.61 -10.44 3.46
C GLU A 49 -15.11 -10.29 3.16
N PHE A 50 -14.58 -11.09 2.22
CA PHE A 50 -13.18 -11.00 1.81
C PHE A 50 -12.84 -9.69 1.09
N LEU A 51 -13.72 -9.19 0.22
CA LEU A 51 -13.55 -7.90 -0.44
C LEU A 51 -13.59 -6.74 0.57
N SER A 52 -14.43 -6.83 1.60
CA SER A 52 -14.46 -5.87 2.71
C SER A 52 -13.14 -5.89 3.50
N LEU A 53 -12.62 -7.08 3.81
CA LEU A 53 -11.30 -7.24 4.43
C LEU A 53 -10.17 -6.64 3.59
N ALA A 54 -10.19 -6.85 2.27
CA ALA A 54 -9.20 -6.28 1.36
C ALA A 54 -9.25 -4.74 1.32
N LYS A 55 -10.45 -4.14 1.41
CA LYS A 55 -10.61 -2.68 1.54
C LYS A 55 -10.04 -2.14 2.85
N GLU A 56 -10.23 -2.85 3.95
CA GLU A 56 -9.63 -2.45 5.23
C GLU A 56 -8.10 -2.57 5.17
N LEU A 57 -7.60 -3.64 4.56
CA LEU A 57 -6.17 -3.89 4.38
C LEU A 57 -5.49 -2.78 3.57
N SER A 58 -6.11 -2.29 2.49
CA SER A 58 -5.54 -1.21 1.66
C SER A 58 -5.37 0.11 2.41
N LYS A 59 -6.14 0.36 3.48
CA LYS A 59 -5.98 1.53 4.35
C LYS A 59 -4.82 1.38 5.35
N GLN A 60 -4.49 0.14 5.73
CA GLN A 60 -3.52 -0.19 6.77
C GLN A 60 -2.09 -0.35 6.25
N ILE A 61 -1.91 -1.08 5.15
CA ILE A 61 -0.59 -1.30 4.56
C ILE A 61 -0.24 -0.23 3.52
N ASP A 62 1.03 -0.13 3.17
CA ASP A 62 1.52 0.82 2.16
C ASP A 62 2.44 0.20 1.11
N ILE A 63 2.55 -1.13 1.14
CA ILE A 63 3.13 -1.91 0.05
C ILE A 63 2.03 -2.32 -0.93
N PRO A 64 2.36 -2.56 -2.21
CA PRO A 64 1.40 -3.09 -3.16
C PRO A 64 0.85 -4.44 -2.71
N PHE A 65 -0.41 -4.73 -3.01
CA PHE A 65 -1.00 -6.04 -2.73
C PHE A 65 -1.81 -6.61 -3.88
N ILE A 66 -1.81 -7.94 -3.91
CA ILE A 66 -2.51 -8.76 -4.89
C ILE A 66 -3.62 -9.51 -4.17
N ILE A 67 -4.82 -9.48 -4.75
CA ILE A 67 -5.97 -10.20 -4.24
C ILE A 67 -6.22 -11.46 -5.07
N GLY A 68 -6.06 -12.63 -4.45
CA GLY A 68 -6.37 -13.93 -5.02
C GLY A 68 -7.83 -14.31 -4.77
N CYS A 69 -8.66 -14.39 -5.80
CA CYS A 69 -10.08 -14.74 -5.61
C CYS A 69 -10.68 -15.59 -6.72
N TYR A 70 -11.85 -16.17 -6.42
CA TYR A 70 -12.67 -16.85 -7.41
C TYR A 70 -13.30 -15.83 -8.36
N VAL A 71 -13.18 -16.08 -9.65
CA VAL A 71 -13.69 -15.21 -10.72
C VAL A 71 -14.62 -16.02 -11.61
N GLU A 72 -15.86 -15.55 -11.75
CA GLU A 72 -16.84 -16.11 -12.66
C GLU A 72 -17.18 -15.14 -13.79
N ARG A 73 -17.17 -13.85 -13.49
CA ARG A 73 -17.50 -12.76 -14.42
C ARG A 73 -16.60 -11.55 -14.22
N LEU A 74 -16.61 -10.66 -15.21
CA LEU A 74 -15.79 -9.45 -15.21
C LEU A 74 -16.06 -8.52 -14.02
N GLU A 75 -17.29 -8.52 -13.50
CA GLU A 75 -17.64 -7.74 -12.31
C GLU A 75 -16.89 -8.19 -11.06
N ASP A 76 -16.53 -9.48 -10.95
CA ASP A 76 -15.75 -9.97 -9.79
C ASP A 76 -14.34 -9.40 -9.81
N ILE A 77 -13.73 -9.30 -11.00
CA ILE A 77 -12.42 -8.66 -11.22
C ILE A 77 -12.49 -7.18 -10.87
N LYS A 78 -13.51 -6.49 -11.35
CA LYS A 78 -13.73 -5.07 -11.07
C LYS A 78 -13.85 -4.81 -9.57
N LYS A 79 -14.69 -5.59 -8.87
CA LYS A 79 -14.87 -5.48 -7.41
C LYS A 79 -13.56 -5.68 -6.66
N ALA A 80 -12.76 -6.65 -7.08
CA ALA A 80 -11.46 -6.95 -6.48
C ALA A 80 -10.47 -5.78 -6.64
N ILE A 81 -10.36 -5.20 -7.84
CA ILE A 81 -9.51 -4.02 -8.09
C ILE A 81 -10.00 -2.81 -7.26
N TYR A 82 -11.32 -2.64 -7.15
CA TYR A 82 -11.93 -1.53 -6.38
C TYR A 82 -11.78 -1.67 -4.87
N THR A 83 -11.12 -2.72 -4.38
CA THR A 83 -10.69 -2.79 -2.97
C THR A 83 -9.45 -1.94 -2.68
N GLY A 84 -8.75 -1.46 -3.72
CA GLY A 84 -7.43 -0.86 -3.62
C GLY A 84 -6.30 -1.81 -4.03
N ALA A 85 -6.62 -3.03 -4.47
CA ALA A 85 -5.62 -4.01 -4.89
C ALA A 85 -4.88 -3.57 -6.16
N ASP A 86 -3.57 -3.75 -6.17
CA ASP A 86 -2.71 -3.45 -7.31
C ASP A 86 -2.88 -4.44 -8.44
N ALA A 87 -3.26 -5.68 -8.13
CA ALA A 87 -3.60 -6.69 -9.12
C ALA A 87 -4.58 -7.73 -8.53
N ILE A 88 -5.34 -8.38 -9.42
CA ILE A 88 -6.08 -9.59 -9.11
C ILE A 88 -5.27 -10.82 -9.53
N GLN A 89 -5.38 -11.88 -8.74
CA GLN A 89 -4.94 -13.20 -9.11
C GLN A 89 -6.11 -14.18 -9.11
N THR A 90 -6.21 -14.98 -10.18
CA THR A 90 -7.20 -16.07 -10.24
C THR A 90 -6.54 -17.38 -10.66
N LYS A 91 -7.15 -18.51 -10.29
CA LYS A 91 -6.63 -19.82 -10.67
C LYS A 91 -7.14 -20.19 -12.06
N TYR A 92 -6.24 -20.52 -12.98
CA TYR A 92 -6.64 -20.92 -14.33
C TYR A 92 -7.63 -22.07 -14.28
N ALA A 93 -7.37 -23.10 -13.47
CA ALA A 93 -8.23 -24.28 -13.32
C ALA A 93 -9.65 -23.96 -12.82
N LEU A 94 -9.90 -22.81 -12.18
CA LEU A 94 -11.22 -22.45 -11.65
C LEU A 94 -12.05 -21.59 -12.61
N LEU A 95 -11.46 -21.10 -13.70
CA LEU A 95 -12.17 -20.28 -14.69
C LEU A 95 -13.05 -21.13 -15.60
N ASN A 96 -14.35 -20.84 -15.64
CA ASN A 96 -15.27 -21.48 -16.60
C ASN A 96 -15.06 -20.95 -18.03
N ASN A 97 -14.82 -19.65 -18.18
CA ASN A 97 -14.54 -19.00 -19.46
C ASN A 97 -13.13 -18.37 -19.42
N LYS A 98 -12.20 -18.87 -20.25
CA LYS A 98 -10.82 -18.37 -20.30
C LYS A 98 -10.70 -17.04 -21.06
N GLU A 99 -11.58 -16.77 -22.01
CA GLU A 99 -11.59 -15.51 -22.78
C GLU A 99 -11.85 -14.30 -21.90
N LEU A 100 -12.46 -14.50 -20.72
CA LEU A 100 -12.63 -13.47 -19.70
C LEU A 100 -11.31 -12.79 -19.33
N LEU A 101 -10.18 -13.51 -19.35
CA LEU A 101 -8.87 -12.96 -19.06
C LEU A 101 -8.43 -11.91 -20.08
N LYS A 102 -8.76 -12.12 -21.35
CA LYS A 102 -8.49 -11.16 -22.43
C LYS A 102 -9.32 -9.90 -22.25
N GLU A 103 -10.63 -10.06 -22.03
CA GLU A 103 -11.53 -8.93 -21.77
C GLU A 103 -11.10 -8.13 -20.53
N ALA A 104 -10.70 -8.82 -19.45
CA ALA A 104 -10.20 -8.19 -18.24
C ALA A 104 -8.90 -7.40 -18.47
N SER A 105 -7.94 -7.98 -19.18
CA SER A 105 -6.66 -7.34 -19.46
C SER A 105 -6.84 -6.12 -20.38
N GLU A 106 -7.74 -6.18 -21.36
CA GLU A 106 -8.06 -5.05 -22.24
C GLU A 106 -8.78 -3.92 -21.49
N ARG A 107 -9.61 -4.25 -20.50
CA ARG A 107 -10.39 -3.25 -19.74
C ARG A 107 -9.62 -2.62 -18.58
N PHE A 108 -8.85 -3.39 -17.84
CA PHE A 108 -8.22 -2.96 -16.59
C PHE A 108 -6.70 -2.77 -16.69
N GLY A 109 -6.07 -3.24 -17.77
CA GLY A 109 -4.62 -3.25 -17.92
C GLY A 109 -4.03 -4.62 -17.65
N SER A 110 -2.98 -4.97 -18.40
CA SER A 110 -2.31 -6.28 -18.29
C SER A 110 -1.66 -6.48 -16.92
N ASP A 111 -1.05 -5.43 -16.37
CA ASP A 111 -0.37 -5.42 -15.08
C ASP A 111 -1.30 -5.75 -13.90
N LYS A 112 -2.61 -5.53 -14.07
CA LYS A 112 -3.65 -5.83 -13.09
C LYS A 112 -4.07 -7.30 -13.06
N ILE A 113 -3.73 -8.10 -14.07
CA ILE A 113 -4.21 -9.48 -14.20
C ILE A 113 -3.05 -10.46 -13.99
N MET A 114 -3.18 -11.32 -12.98
CA MET A 114 -2.29 -12.44 -12.71
C MET A 114 -3.06 -13.76 -12.71
N VAL A 115 -2.43 -14.82 -13.21
CA VAL A 115 -3.04 -16.15 -13.28
C VAL A 115 -2.18 -17.17 -12.55
N GLU A 116 -2.77 -17.96 -11.66
CA GLU A 116 -2.10 -19.10 -11.02
C GLU A 116 -2.23 -20.35 -11.90
N LEU A 117 -1.09 -20.98 -12.17
CA LEU A 117 -0.94 -22.25 -12.85
C LEU A 117 -0.28 -23.28 -11.92
N ASP A 118 -0.64 -24.55 -12.08
CA ASP A 118 0.13 -25.65 -11.52
C ASP A 118 1.30 -25.97 -12.46
N MET A 119 2.50 -26.18 -11.89
CA MET A 119 3.65 -26.57 -12.69
C MET A 119 3.37 -27.85 -13.49
N LEU A 120 2.63 -28.82 -12.95
CA LEU A 120 2.31 -30.05 -13.67
C LEU A 120 1.52 -29.77 -14.96
N ASP A 121 0.58 -28.82 -14.92
CA ASP A 121 -0.23 -28.43 -16.08
C ASP A 121 0.63 -27.78 -17.19
N CYS A 122 1.74 -27.13 -16.81
CA CYS A 122 2.68 -26.48 -17.73
C CYS A 122 3.83 -27.40 -18.21
N MET A 123 4.10 -28.47 -17.45
CA MET A 123 5.23 -29.36 -17.73
C MET A 123 4.88 -30.48 -18.69
N ASP A 124 3.61 -30.85 -18.81
CA ASP A 124 3.14 -31.86 -19.75
C ASP A 124 3.54 -31.48 -21.19
N SER A 125 4.15 -32.41 -21.90
CA SER A 125 4.56 -32.20 -23.30
C SER A 125 3.39 -32.18 -24.26
N ASP A 126 2.25 -32.75 -23.84
CA ASP A 126 1.01 -32.81 -24.61
C ASP A 126 0.04 -31.67 -24.24
N SER A 127 0.36 -30.84 -23.23
CA SER A 127 -0.46 -29.68 -22.89
C SER A 127 -0.15 -28.48 -23.78
N GLU A 128 -1.19 -27.71 -24.11
CA GLU A 128 -1.02 -26.41 -24.76
C GLU A 128 -0.11 -25.53 -23.90
N ASP A 129 0.77 -24.77 -24.55
CA ASP A 129 1.63 -23.82 -23.84
C ASP A 129 0.78 -22.68 -23.26
N LEU A 130 0.32 -22.90 -22.03
CA LEU A 130 -0.56 -21.99 -21.32
C LEU A 130 0.09 -20.61 -21.15
N CYS A 131 1.43 -20.52 -21.04
CA CYS A 131 2.09 -19.23 -20.88
C CYS A 131 1.99 -18.41 -22.17
N HIS A 132 2.10 -19.05 -23.34
CA HIS A 132 1.84 -18.38 -24.63
C HIS A 132 0.37 -17.98 -24.80
N ILE A 133 -0.59 -18.83 -24.43
CA ILE A 133 -2.01 -18.49 -24.48
C ILE A 133 -2.32 -17.28 -23.57
N LEU A 134 -1.79 -17.28 -22.35
CA LEU A 134 -1.98 -16.17 -21.41
C LEU A 134 -1.30 -14.88 -21.91
N ALA A 135 -0.18 -14.98 -22.63
CA ALA A 135 0.45 -13.84 -23.28
C ALA A 135 -0.44 -13.25 -24.39
N ASP A 136 -1.10 -14.10 -25.19
CA ASP A 136 -2.07 -13.66 -26.20
C ASP A 136 -3.31 -12.99 -25.57
N TYR A 137 -3.68 -13.42 -24.36
CA TYR A 137 -4.70 -12.76 -23.53
C TYR A 137 -4.21 -11.50 -22.82
N LYS A 138 -2.94 -11.11 -23.03
CA LYS A 138 -2.30 -9.94 -22.41
C LYS A 138 -2.31 -9.99 -20.88
N VAL A 139 -2.25 -11.18 -20.30
CA VAL A 139 -2.06 -11.34 -18.84
C VAL A 139 -0.68 -10.79 -18.45
N GLY A 140 -0.59 -10.08 -17.33
CA GLY A 140 0.64 -9.42 -16.94
C GLY A 140 1.68 -10.34 -16.30
N LYS A 141 1.24 -11.31 -15.49
CA LYS A 141 2.12 -12.22 -14.74
C LYS A 141 1.49 -13.60 -14.54
N VAL A 142 2.34 -14.61 -14.35
CA VAL A 142 1.91 -15.96 -13.95
C VAL A 142 2.45 -16.29 -12.56
N LEU A 143 1.57 -16.80 -11.69
CA LEU A 143 1.93 -17.38 -10.40
C LEU A 143 2.04 -18.91 -10.54
N LEU A 144 3.24 -19.46 -10.46
CA LEU A 144 3.47 -20.90 -10.62
C LEU A 144 3.59 -21.59 -9.27
N LYS A 145 2.77 -22.61 -8.99
CA LYS A 145 2.84 -23.40 -7.75
C LYS A 145 3.36 -24.82 -7.99
N HIS A 146 3.66 -25.51 -6.88
CA HIS A 146 4.14 -26.90 -6.87
C HIS A 146 5.40 -27.10 -7.72
N VAL A 147 6.32 -26.14 -7.61
CA VAL A 147 7.52 -26.10 -8.43
C VAL A 147 8.54 -27.16 -7.99
N ALA A 148 8.82 -28.10 -8.88
CA ALA A 148 9.90 -29.06 -8.75
C ALA A 148 11.04 -28.68 -9.71
N LEU A 149 12.14 -28.16 -9.17
CA LEU A 149 13.26 -27.70 -9.98
C LEU A 149 14.03 -28.88 -10.61
N SER A 150 14.08 -28.88 -11.93
CA SER A 150 14.91 -29.72 -12.79
C SER A 150 15.48 -28.86 -13.92
N ALA A 151 16.48 -29.35 -14.66
CA ALA A 151 17.02 -28.61 -15.80
C ALA A 151 15.93 -28.24 -16.83
N ASN A 152 15.03 -29.19 -17.12
CA ASN A 152 13.90 -28.98 -18.04
C ASN A 152 12.88 -27.96 -17.52
N SER A 153 12.57 -27.98 -16.22
CA SER A 153 11.62 -27.01 -15.65
C SER A 153 12.18 -25.60 -15.60
N ILE A 154 13.48 -25.46 -15.34
CA ILE A 154 14.15 -24.15 -15.36
C ILE A 154 14.12 -23.61 -16.79
N GLU A 155 14.50 -24.39 -17.80
CA GLU A 155 14.46 -23.97 -19.21
C GLU A 155 13.06 -23.49 -19.63
N LYS A 156 11.99 -24.21 -19.27
CA LYS A 156 10.60 -23.78 -19.54
C LYS A 156 10.24 -22.47 -18.83
N ILE A 157 10.63 -22.30 -17.56
CA ILE A 157 10.38 -21.05 -16.83
C ILE A 157 11.12 -19.88 -17.49
N GLU A 158 12.37 -20.09 -17.90
CA GLU A 158 13.17 -19.07 -18.58
C GLU A 158 12.64 -18.72 -19.97
N ALA A 159 12.10 -19.69 -20.69
CA ALA A 159 11.51 -19.51 -22.01
C ALA A 159 10.11 -18.88 -21.98
N SER A 160 9.43 -18.81 -20.83
CA SER A 160 8.08 -18.25 -20.73
C SER A 160 8.02 -16.80 -21.27
N PRO A 161 7.03 -16.47 -22.12
CA PRO A 161 6.83 -15.11 -22.61
C PRO A 161 6.35 -14.14 -21.52
N LEU A 162 5.90 -14.66 -20.37
CA LEU A 162 5.39 -13.88 -19.25
C LEU A 162 6.32 -13.93 -18.03
N PRO A 163 6.41 -12.84 -17.25
CA PRO A 163 7.07 -12.84 -15.95
C PRO A 163 6.46 -13.87 -14.99
N ILE A 164 7.32 -14.63 -14.32
CA ILE A 164 6.89 -15.69 -13.39
C ILE A 164 7.10 -15.26 -11.93
N ILE A 165 6.08 -15.45 -11.10
CA ILE A 165 6.22 -15.48 -9.63
C ILE A 165 6.12 -16.95 -9.21
N ILE A 166 7.09 -17.44 -8.45
CA ILE A 166 7.03 -18.82 -7.92
C ILE A 166 6.38 -18.80 -6.55
N ARG A 167 5.31 -19.57 -6.37
CA ARG A 167 4.70 -19.82 -5.07
C ARG A 167 5.28 -21.08 -4.43
N ASP A 168 5.99 -20.90 -3.31
CA ASP A 168 6.67 -22.00 -2.61
C ASP A 168 6.68 -21.78 -1.08
N SER A 169 6.62 -22.86 -0.30
CA SER A 169 6.72 -22.80 1.17
C SER A 169 8.17 -22.75 1.68
N LEU A 170 9.14 -22.89 0.77
CA LEU A 170 10.59 -22.92 1.02
C LEU A 170 11.02 -24.05 1.96
N ILE A 171 10.26 -25.14 1.97
CA ILE A 171 10.60 -26.36 2.73
C ILE A 171 11.64 -27.18 1.97
N ARG A 172 11.53 -27.24 0.64
CA ARG A 172 12.38 -28.07 -0.24
C ARG A 172 13.26 -27.26 -1.18
N ASN A 173 12.84 -26.05 -1.49
CA ASN A 173 13.53 -25.15 -2.39
C ASN A 173 14.19 -24.02 -1.60
N ASP A 174 15.39 -23.65 -2.04
CA ASP A 174 16.08 -22.46 -1.54
C ASP A 174 15.63 -21.23 -2.33
N ILE A 175 15.34 -20.12 -1.62
CA ILE A 175 14.81 -18.90 -2.22
C ILE A 175 15.82 -18.24 -3.17
N SER A 176 17.12 -18.30 -2.87
CA SER A 176 18.17 -17.77 -3.76
C SER A 176 18.18 -18.50 -5.10
N SER A 177 18.09 -19.83 -5.05
CA SER A 177 18.02 -20.69 -6.24
C SER A 177 16.82 -20.36 -7.12
N LEU A 178 15.65 -20.10 -6.53
CA LEU A 178 14.43 -19.69 -7.26
C LEU A 178 14.59 -18.31 -7.90
N LEU A 179 15.08 -17.32 -7.16
CA LEU A 179 15.19 -15.93 -7.64
C LEU A 179 16.30 -15.73 -8.68
N LYS A 180 17.29 -16.63 -8.73
CA LYS A 180 18.35 -16.63 -9.76
C LYS A 180 17.86 -17.05 -11.15
N ILE A 181 16.71 -17.72 -11.24
CA ILE A 181 16.09 -18.03 -12.54
C ILE A 181 15.71 -16.72 -13.22
N SER A 182 16.16 -16.55 -14.47
CA SER A 182 16.16 -15.24 -15.14
C SER A 182 14.76 -14.61 -15.23
N ASN A 183 13.76 -15.38 -15.64
CA ASN A 183 12.38 -14.93 -15.84
C ASN A 183 11.51 -14.91 -14.55
N VAL A 184 12.06 -15.35 -13.41
CA VAL A 184 11.35 -15.30 -12.13
C VAL A 184 11.46 -13.89 -11.56
N VAL A 185 10.37 -13.14 -11.47
CA VAL A 185 10.37 -11.75 -10.95
C VAL A 185 10.11 -11.67 -9.45
N GLY A 186 9.66 -12.76 -8.83
CA GLY A 186 9.51 -12.84 -7.38
C GLY A 186 9.19 -14.23 -6.87
N VAL A 187 9.29 -14.40 -5.55
CA VAL A 187 8.87 -15.61 -4.85
C VAL A 187 7.76 -15.24 -3.88
N SER A 188 6.64 -15.94 -3.98
CA SER A 188 5.54 -15.83 -3.04
C SER A 188 5.57 -16.97 -2.02
N THR A 189 5.61 -16.62 -0.74
CA THR A 189 5.86 -17.61 0.33
C THR A 189 5.21 -17.23 1.66
N ASN A 190 4.85 -18.21 2.49
CA ASN A 190 4.48 -18.00 3.88
C ASN A 190 5.66 -18.22 4.86
N PHE A 191 6.87 -18.48 4.34
CA PHE A 191 8.03 -18.80 5.18
C PHE A 191 8.40 -17.69 6.17
N PHE A 192 8.06 -16.43 5.86
CA PHE A 192 8.50 -15.25 6.61
C PHE A 192 7.63 -14.88 7.82
N GLU A 193 6.62 -15.68 8.15
CA GLU A 193 5.85 -15.46 9.37
C GLU A 193 6.79 -15.44 10.59
N ASN A 194 6.76 -14.34 11.36
CA ASN A 194 7.66 -14.08 12.49
C ASN A 194 9.17 -14.07 12.15
N LYS A 195 9.56 -13.80 10.89
CA LYS A 195 10.96 -13.72 10.46
C LYS A 195 11.28 -12.36 9.83
N ASP A 196 12.57 -12.02 9.82
CA ASP A 196 13.09 -10.77 9.28
C ASP A 196 13.34 -10.87 7.76
N ILE A 197 12.46 -10.26 6.96
CA ILE A 197 12.56 -10.24 5.49
C ILE A 197 13.77 -9.39 5.06
N MET A 198 14.06 -8.28 5.73
CA MET A 198 15.22 -7.45 5.41
C MET A 198 16.53 -8.21 5.59
N LYS A 199 16.66 -9.00 6.65
CA LYS A 199 17.81 -9.90 6.85
C LYS A 199 17.95 -10.90 5.70
N ALA A 200 16.85 -11.49 5.24
CA ALA A 200 16.88 -12.41 4.09
C ALA A 200 17.28 -11.69 2.79
N LYS A 201 16.80 -10.46 2.55
CA LYS A 201 17.20 -9.64 1.42
C LYS A 201 18.70 -9.33 1.41
N HIS A 202 19.28 -9.00 2.57
CA HIS A 202 20.73 -8.79 2.67
C HIS A 202 21.53 -10.08 2.38
N ALA A 203 21.04 -11.25 2.84
CA ALA A 203 21.66 -12.52 2.50
C ALA A 203 21.59 -12.82 0.99
N LEU A 204 20.43 -12.60 0.37
CA LEU A 204 20.22 -12.73 -1.07
C LEU A 204 21.13 -11.80 -1.88
N LYS A 205 21.29 -10.56 -1.42
CA LYS A 205 22.22 -9.60 -2.02
C LYS A 205 23.67 -10.08 -1.95
N ALA A 206 24.10 -10.65 -0.83
CA ALA A 206 25.44 -11.25 -0.69
C ALA A 206 25.67 -12.41 -1.67
N GLU A 207 24.59 -13.08 -2.09
CA GLU A 207 24.59 -14.11 -3.14
C GLU A 207 24.38 -13.56 -4.57
N SER A 208 24.52 -12.24 -4.76
CA SER A 208 24.34 -11.54 -6.04
C SER A 208 22.93 -11.60 -6.62
N VAL A 209 21.90 -11.84 -5.79
CA VAL A 209 20.50 -11.67 -6.20
C VAL A 209 20.13 -10.20 -6.04
N VAL A 210 19.69 -9.57 -7.12
CA VAL A 210 19.25 -8.17 -7.12
C VAL A 210 17.89 -8.08 -6.42
N VAL A 211 17.87 -7.70 -5.15
CA VAL A 211 16.66 -7.48 -4.35
C VAL A 211 16.58 -6.04 -3.86
N ASN A 212 15.39 -5.61 -3.44
CA ASN A 212 15.18 -4.27 -2.90
C ASN A 212 15.67 -4.18 -1.45
N THR A 213 16.88 -3.67 -1.27
CA THR A 213 17.42 -3.24 0.02
C THR A 213 17.46 -1.72 0.11
N PHE A 214 17.22 -1.16 1.30
CA PHE A 214 17.46 0.27 1.53
C PHE A 214 18.96 0.54 1.38
N GLU A 215 19.33 1.37 0.42
CA GLU A 215 20.73 1.69 0.13
C GLU A 215 20.91 3.20 0.05
N SER A 216 21.99 3.68 0.68
CA SER A 216 22.40 5.06 0.52
C SER A 216 23.04 5.27 -0.85
N LYS A 217 22.73 6.41 -1.46
CA LYS A 217 23.42 6.88 -2.67
C LYS A 217 24.77 7.55 -2.36
N LEU A 218 25.00 7.91 -1.10
CA LEU A 218 26.19 8.62 -0.62
C LEU A 218 26.84 7.82 0.51
N ALA A 219 28.16 7.87 0.61
CA ALA A 219 28.86 7.31 1.75
C ALA A 219 28.61 8.17 3.00
N PHE A 220 28.52 7.55 4.19
CA PHE A 220 28.34 8.30 5.44
C PHE A 220 29.47 9.31 5.69
N SER A 221 30.67 9.04 5.16
CA SER A 221 31.81 9.96 5.21
C SER A 221 31.59 11.29 4.48
N GLU A 222 30.57 11.40 3.63
CA GLU A 222 30.20 12.65 2.94
C GLU A 222 29.29 13.54 3.78
N PHE A 223 28.85 13.06 4.95
CA PHE A 223 27.93 13.77 5.83
C PHE A 223 28.74 14.73 6.72
N LYS A 224 28.21 15.92 6.96
CA LYS A 224 28.80 16.87 7.90
C LYS A 224 28.24 16.59 9.29
N LEU A 225 29.13 16.21 10.19
CA LEU A 225 28.79 15.86 11.57
C LEU A 225 29.10 17.02 12.50
N ASP A 226 28.41 17.06 13.64
CA ASP A 226 28.75 17.96 14.73
C ASP A 226 30.09 17.59 15.40
N ALA A 227 30.54 18.40 16.35
CA ALA A 227 31.81 18.17 17.07
C ALA A 227 31.85 16.84 17.87
N ASN A 228 30.70 16.18 18.08
CA ASN A 228 30.59 14.90 18.75
C ASN A 228 30.48 13.72 17.77
N GLY A 229 30.59 13.97 16.46
CA GLY A 229 30.43 12.95 15.42
C GLY A 229 28.97 12.53 15.20
N LEU A 230 28.02 13.44 15.47
CA LEU A 230 26.59 13.19 15.34
C LEU A 230 25.95 14.04 14.25
N ILE A 231 24.94 13.50 13.59
CA ILE A 231 24.09 14.21 12.64
C ILE A 231 22.67 14.37 13.19
N PRO A 232 22.06 15.57 13.19
CA PRO A 232 20.66 15.74 13.52
C PRO A 232 19.75 15.02 12.51
N VAL A 233 18.65 14.47 13.02
CA VAL A 233 17.63 13.78 12.24
C VAL A 233 16.27 14.35 12.58
N VAL A 234 15.67 15.05 11.62
CA VAL A 234 14.27 15.51 11.69
C VAL A 234 13.38 14.37 11.21
N VAL A 235 12.44 13.94 12.04
CA VAL A 235 11.57 12.80 11.76
C VAL A 235 10.18 13.32 11.43
N GLN A 236 9.63 12.89 10.31
CA GLN A 236 8.35 13.33 9.78
C GLN A 236 7.46 12.14 9.46
N ASP A 237 6.17 12.22 9.77
CA ASP A 237 5.19 11.24 9.32
C ASP A 237 5.07 11.29 7.79
N TYR A 238 5.21 10.15 7.12
CA TYR A 238 5.26 10.11 5.67
C TYR A 238 3.91 10.45 4.99
N ARG A 239 2.76 10.25 5.66
CA ARG A 239 1.43 10.54 5.13
C ARG A 239 1.03 11.99 5.43
N SER A 240 1.08 12.39 6.70
CA SER A 240 0.59 13.70 7.13
C SER A 240 1.63 14.82 7.02
N ASN A 241 2.89 14.50 6.72
CA ASN A 241 4.02 15.44 6.74
C ASN A 241 4.19 16.17 8.09
N GLU A 242 3.62 15.64 9.17
CA GLU A 242 3.77 16.22 10.51
C GLU A 242 5.17 15.90 11.03
N VAL A 243 5.89 16.91 11.53
CA VAL A 243 7.18 16.68 12.20
C VAL A 243 6.90 16.01 13.54
N LEU A 244 7.46 14.82 13.73
CA LEU A 244 7.23 13.96 14.89
C LEU A 244 8.25 14.22 16.00
N MET A 245 9.54 14.29 15.66
CA MET A 245 10.61 14.49 16.63
C MET A 245 11.91 14.91 15.96
N LEU A 246 12.88 15.36 16.77
CA LEU A 246 14.27 15.52 16.39
C LEU A 246 15.12 14.56 17.24
N ALA A 247 16.04 13.86 16.59
CA ALA A 247 17.02 12.97 17.23
C ALA A 247 18.40 13.13 16.59
N TYR A 248 19.35 12.30 17.01
CA TYR A 248 20.70 12.30 16.47
C TYR A 248 21.11 10.88 16.08
N MET A 249 21.96 10.75 15.07
CA MET A 249 22.60 9.50 14.68
C MET A 249 24.12 9.66 14.66
N ASN A 250 24.84 8.62 15.08
CA ASN A 250 26.22 8.40 14.65
C ASN A 250 26.21 7.45 13.43
N GLU A 251 27.39 7.13 12.90
CA GLU A 251 27.52 6.22 11.74
C GLU A 251 26.87 4.85 11.99
N GLU A 252 27.06 4.29 13.18
CA GLU A 252 26.51 2.97 13.53
C GLU A 252 24.96 2.98 13.57
N ALA A 253 24.36 4.02 14.15
CA ALA A 253 22.91 4.22 14.19
C ALA A 253 22.32 4.39 12.78
N TYR A 254 22.99 5.16 11.92
CA TYR A 254 22.62 5.34 10.52
C TYR A 254 22.67 4.00 9.76
N ASN A 255 23.79 3.29 9.84
CA ASN A 255 23.97 2.01 9.17
C ASN A 255 22.94 0.96 9.63
N LYS A 256 22.65 0.89 10.93
CA LYS A 256 21.61 0.01 11.46
C LYS A 256 20.22 0.39 10.97
N THR A 257 19.93 1.69 10.83
CA THR A 257 18.68 2.19 10.25
C THR A 257 18.52 1.77 8.79
N VAL A 258 19.57 1.95 7.98
CA VAL A 258 19.58 1.55 6.57
C VAL A 258 19.44 0.03 6.42
N VAL A 259 20.18 -0.76 7.21
CA VAL A 259 20.14 -2.23 7.12
C VAL A 259 18.77 -2.79 7.52
N THR A 260 18.18 -2.28 8.61
CA THR A 260 16.96 -2.87 9.19
C THR A 260 15.66 -2.23 8.68
N GLY A 261 15.73 -1.03 8.09
CA GLY A 261 14.55 -0.22 7.77
C GLY A 261 13.84 0.32 9.02
N ARG A 262 14.43 0.22 10.21
CA ARG A 262 13.86 0.71 11.47
C ARG A 262 14.73 1.82 12.05
N MET A 263 14.10 2.92 12.48
CA MET A 263 14.84 4.07 13.01
C MET A 263 15.63 3.68 14.26
N THR A 264 16.95 3.77 14.16
CA THR A 264 17.90 3.63 15.27
C THR A 264 18.60 4.96 15.47
N TYR A 265 18.57 5.48 16.69
CA TYR A 265 19.20 6.74 17.05
C TYR A 265 20.41 6.51 17.95
N TYR A 266 21.22 7.55 18.13
CA TYR A 266 22.25 7.59 19.15
C TYR A 266 21.77 8.50 20.31
N SER A 267 21.63 7.92 21.49
CA SER A 267 21.23 8.67 22.69
C SER A 267 22.42 9.44 23.25
N ARG A 268 22.41 10.77 23.14
CA ARG A 268 23.50 11.61 23.67
C ARG A 268 23.68 11.49 25.19
N SER A 269 22.58 11.29 25.92
CA SER A 269 22.62 11.20 27.39
C SER A 269 23.05 9.83 27.89
N ARG A 270 22.70 8.76 27.17
CA ARG A 270 23.06 7.37 27.53
C ARG A 270 24.32 6.87 26.83
N GLN A 271 24.77 7.58 25.80
CA GLN A 271 25.91 7.25 24.96
C GLN A 271 25.81 5.86 24.30
N GLU A 272 24.59 5.46 23.94
CA GLU A 272 24.28 4.14 23.37
C GLU A 272 23.35 4.25 22.16
N LEU A 273 23.32 3.18 21.35
CA LEU A 273 22.31 3.01 20.31
C LEU A 273 20.93 2.79 20.92
N TRP A 274 19.91 3.39 20.30
CA TRP A 274 18.53 3.29 20.73
C TRP A 274 17.63 2.97 19.53
N LEU A 275 17.12 1.74 19.47
CA LEU A 275 16.08 1.37 18.51
C LEU A 275 14.74 1.95 18.96
N LYS A 276 14.18 2.88 18.18
CA LYS A 276 12.91 3.53 18.53
C LYS A 276 11.78 2.49 18.56
N GLY A 277 11.11 2.40 19.71
CA GLY A 277 9.99 1.48 19.93
C GLY A 277 10.39 0.16 20.60
N GLU A 278 11.68 -0.13 20.80
CA GLU A 278 12.12 -1.39 21.43
C GLU A 278 11.51 -1.61 22.83
N THR A 279 11.37 -0.54 23.62
CA THR A 279 10.74 -0.61 24.95
C THR A 279 9.22 -0.42 24.92
N SER A 280 8.70 0.43 24.02
CA SER A 280 7.29 0.88 24.05
C SER A 280 6.39 0.22 23.02
N GLY A 281 6.94 -0.52 22.05
CA GLY A 281 6.25 -1.00 20.85
C GLY A 281 5.97 0.09 19.80
N HIS A 282 6.31 1.35 20.05
CA HIS A 282 6.04 2.48 19.14
C HIS A 282 7.17 2.67 18.14
N TYR A 283 7.29 1.70 17.22
CA TYR A 283 8.33 1.66 16.21
C TYR A 283 8.17 2.75 15.14
N GLN A 284 9.29 3.06 14.48
CA GLN A 284 9.35 3.93 13.30
C GLN A 284 10.00 3.17 12.16
N TYR A 285 9.27 2.99 11.07
CA TYR A 285 9.75 2.31 9.86
C TYR A 285 10.11 3.32 8.79
N VAL A 286 11.31 3.19 8.22
CA VAL A 286 11.86 4.12 7.23
C VAL A 286 11.05 4.02 5.94
N LYS A 287 10.65 5.18 5.40
CA LYS A 287 10.08 5.32 4.06
C LYS A 287 11.01 6.08 3.12
N ALA A 288 11.65 7.12 3.63
CA ALA A 288 12.72 7.83 2.90
C ALA A 288 13.68 8.51 3.88
N LEU A 289 14.94 8.61 3.46
CA LEU A 289 15.96 9.43 4.11
C LEU A 289 16.50 10.40 3.06
N SER A 290 16.56 11.68 3.42
CA SER A 290 17.14 12.74 2.59
C SER A 290 18.13 13.55 3.41
N LEU A 291 19.22 13.99 2.78
CA LEU A 291 20.07 15.05 3.32
C LEU A 291 19.57 16.41 2.86
N ASP A 292 19.83 17.43 3.65
CA ASP A 292 19.67 18.82 3.25
C ASP A 292 20.77 19.30 2.30
N CYS A 293 20.73 20.57 1.92
CA CYS A 293 21.55 21.10 0.82
C CYS A 293 23.04 21.18 1.13
N ASP A 294 23.43 21.18 2.40
CA ASP A 294 24.81 21.20 2.86
C ASP A 294 25.23 19.93 3.62
N ASN A 295 24.40 18.89 3.56
CA ASN A 295 24.65 17.53 4.06
C ASN A 295 24.87 17.44 5.57
N ASP A 296 24.29 18.33 6.37
CA ASP A 296 24.48 18.36 7.82
C ASP A 296 23.24 17.93 8.62
N THR A 297 22.11 17.70 7.95
CA THR A 297 20.86 17.24 8.59
C THR A 297 20.14 16.19 7.75
N ILE A 298 19.64 15.14 8.40
CA ILE A 298 18.80 14.13 7.77
C ILE A 298 17.32 14.46 7.99
N LEU A 299 16.53 14.49 6.92
CA LEU A 299 15.07 14.37 6.98
C LEU A 299 14.68 12.89 6.80
N ALA A 300 14.08 12.30 7.83
CA ALA A 300 13.56 10.95 7.82
C ALA A 300 12.03 10.95 7.71
N LYS A 301 11.51 10.46 6.58
CA LYS A 301 10.08 10.14 6.46
C LYS A 301 9.85 8.73 6.99
N VAL A 302 8.95 8.60 7.95
CA VAL A 302 8.69 7.33 8.64
C VAL A 302 7.20 7.02 8.69
N LEU A 303 6.87 5.73 8.68
CA LEU A 303 5.62 5.24 9.24
C LEU A 303 5.80 5.09 10.76
N GLN A 304 4.98 5.80 11.52
CA GLN A 304 5.00 5.78 12.98
C GLN A 304 3.90 4.86 13.53
N ILE A 305 4.30 3.87 14.35
CA ILE A 305 3.36 3.05 15.11
C ILE A 305 3.12 3.69 16.48
N GLY A 306 1.85 3.95 16.83
CA GLY A 306 1.50 4.63 18.08
C GLY A 306 2.08 6.05 18.19
N PRO A 307 2.12 6.65 19.38
CA PRO A 307 2.70 7.99 19.57
C PRO A 307 4.23 7.99 19.41
N ALA A 308 4.77 9.04 18.77
CA ALA A 308 6.22 9.21 18.70
C ALA A 308 6.80 9.65 20.06
N CYS A 309 6.05 10.45 20.81
CA CYS A 309 6.47 11.01 22.09
C CYS A 309 6.17 10.06 23.27
N HIS A 310 7.09 10.03 24.24
CA HIS A 310 6.93 9.27 25.49
C HIS A 310 5.79 9.78 26.38
N THR A 311 5.28 10.99 26.14
CA THR A 311 4.11 11.55 26.84
C THR A 311 2.78 10.99 26.35
N GLY A 312 2.79 10.18 25.29
CA GLY A 312 1.59 9.74 24.58
C GLY A 312 1.13 10.70 23.47
N SER A 313 1.78 11.85 23.31
CA SER A 313 1.51 12.79 22.21
C SER A 313 2.02 12.24 20.87
N LYS A 314 1.29 12.53 19.78
CA LYS A 314 1.68 12.10 18.42
C LYS A 314 3.06 12.66 18.03
N SER A 315 3.27 13.95 18.21
CA SER A 315 4.53 14.67 18.00
C SER A 315 5.13 15.12 19.32
N CYS A 316 6.45 15.34 19.36
CA CYS A 316 7.15 16.05 20.43
C CYS A 316 6.91 17.58 20.40
N PHE A 317 6.46 18.13 19.28
CA PHE A 317 6.26 19.57 19.06
C PHE A 317 4.82 20.01 19.36
N PHE A 318 4.29 19.64 20.53
CA PHE A 318 2.90 19.89 20.91
C PHE A 318 2.68 21.16 21.76
N ASN A 319 3.76 21.82 22.20
CA ASN A 319 3.68 23.05 23.00
C ASN A 319 3.86 24.27 22.10
N GLU A 320 2.78 25.03 21.90
CA GLU A 320 2.82 26.27 21.13
C GLU A 320 3.54 27.37 21.91
N LEU A 321 4.54 28.02 21.29
CA LEU A 321 5.30 29.11 21.90
C LEU A 321 4.76 30.49 21.53
N VAL A 322 4.47 30.70 20.23
CA VAL A 322 3.97 31.95 19.67
C VAL A 322 3.14 31.61 18.44
N LYS A 323 1.92 32.15 18.35
CA LYS A 323 1.07 32.09 17.16
C LYS A 323 0.62 33.49 16.78
N LYS A 324 0.89 33.87 15.54
CA LYS A 324 0.28 35.07 14.96
C LYS A 324 -1.14 34.70 14.54
N GLU A 325 -2.12 35.57 14.77
CA GLU A 325 -3.43 35.39 14.15
C GLU A 325 -3.28 35.56 12.62
N TYR A 326 -3.52 34.49 11.89
CA TYR A 326 -3.68 34.52 10.44
C TYR A 326 -4.89 33.63 10.08
N LYS A 327 -5.47 33.88 8.90
CA LYS A 327 -6.48 32.97 8.35
C LYS A 327 -5.76 31.70 7.92
N ASP A 328 -5.82 30.69 8.77
CA ASP A 328 -5.29 29.36 8.51
C ASP A 328 -6.21 28.64 7.54
N ILE A 329 -6.15 29.04 6.27
CA ILE A 329 -6.80 28.34 5.17
C ILE A 329 -5.71 27.49 4.55
N ASP A 330 -5.56 26.26 5.05
CA ASP A 330 -4.77 25.26 4.36
C ASP A 330 -5.62 24.67 3.23
N PRO A 331 -5.32 24.99 1.95
CA PRO A 331 -6.12 24.52 0.82
C PRO A 331 -6.07 22.98 0.69
N PHE A 332 -5.05 22.33 1.26
CA PHE A 332 -4.90 20.88 1.22
C PHE A 332 -5.68 20.18 2.33
N HIS A 333 -5.94 20.85 3.45
CA HIS A 333 -6.68 20.27 4.58
C HIS A 333 -8.16 20.67 4.64
N VAL A 334 -8.59 21.72 3.91
CA VAL A 334 -9.97 22.20 3.93
C VAL A 334 -11.02 21.12 3.69
N PHE A 335 -10.76 20.20 2.75
CA PHE A 335 -11.69 19.09 2.46
C PHE A 335 -11.79 18.09 3.62
N LYS A 336 -10.67 17.80 4.28
CA LYS A 336 -10.64 16.91 5.44
C LYS A 336 -11.32 17.55 6.64
N ASP A 337 -11.12 18.85 6.86
CA ASP A 337 -11.73 19.58 7.96
C ASP A 337 -13.25 19.70 7.79
N VAL A 338 -13.72 20.09 6.60
CA VAL A 338 -15.16 20.18 6.29
C VAL A 338 -15.81 18.80 6.40
N TYR A 339 -15.17 17.75 5.87
CA TYR A 339 -15.66 16.38 6.01
C TYR A 339 -15.70 15.92 7.47
N GLY A 340 -14.69 16.28 8.27
CA GLY A 340 -14.67 16.03 9.71
C GLY A 340 -15.84 16.70 10.44
N VAL A 341 -16.19 17.93 10.09
CA VAL A 341 -17.38 18.62 10.62
C VAL A 341 -18.67 17.92 10.20
N ILE A 342 -18.77 17.44 8.96
CA ILE A 342 -19.94 16.67 8.48
C ILE A 342 -20.12 15.38 9.30
N LEU A 343 -19.03 14.63 9.51
CA LEU A 343 -19.04 13.42 10.33
C LEU A 343 -19.38 13.71 11.79
N ASP A 344 -18.83 14.77 12.37
CA ASP A 344 -19.18 15.22 13.73
C ASP A 344 -20.67 15.53 13.82
N ARG A 345 -21.25 16.28 12.87
CA ARG A 345 -22.69 16.58 12.85
C ARG A 345 -23.55 15.33 12.75
N ARG A 346 -23.09 14.28 12.04
CA ARG A 346 -23.79 12.99 11.97
C ARG A 346 -23.78 12.25 13.31
N ARG A 347 -22.64 12.26 14.03
CA ARG A 347 -22.47 11.58 15.33
C ARG A 347 -23.06 12.36 16.51
N ASN A 348 -22.94 13.68 16.45
CA ASN A 348 -23.33 14.67 17.45
C ASN A 348 -24.28 15.70 16.79
N PRO A 349 -25.57 15.35 16.58
CA PRO A 349 -26.53 16.24 15.92
C PRO A 349 -26.66 17.59 16.62
N LYS A 350 -26.68 18.66 15.82
CA LYS A 350 -26.91 20.02 16.31
C LYS A 350 -28.20 20.56 15.71
N GLU A 351 -29.13 20.94 16.58
CA GLU A 351 -30.40 21.53 16.16
C GLU A 351 -30.18 22.77 15.28
N GLY A 352 -30.94 22.87 14.17
CA GLY A 352 -30.81 23.94 13.19
C GLY A 352 -29.64 23.82 12.21
N SER A 353 -28.81 22.77 12.29
CA SER A 353 -27.72 22.53 11.34
C SER A 353 -28.25 22.09 9.97
N TYR A 354 -27.78 22.73 8.90
CA TYR A 354 -28.10 22.34 7.52
C TYR A 354 -27.68 20.90 7.20
N THR A 355 -26.51 20.47 7.70
CA THR A 355 -26.02 19.09 7.53
C THR A 355 -26.98 18.08 8.15
N ASN A 356 -27.50 18.37 9.35
CA ASN A 356 -28.46 17.48 10.02
C ASN A 356 -29.79 17.43 9.25
N TYR A 357 -30.27 18.55 8.73
CA TYR A 357 -31.45 18.56 7.84
C TYR A 357 -31.29 17.65 6.62
N LEU A 358 -30.10 17.62 5.99
CA LEU A 358 -29.83 16.73 4.86
C LEU A 358 -29.89 15.25 5.29
N PHE A 359 -29.22 14.88 6.38
CA PHE A 359 -29.26 13.51 6.91
C PHE A 359 -30.67 13.08 7.34
N ASP A 360 -31.43 13.96 8.02
CA ASP A 360 -32.80 13.68 8.48
C ASP A 360 -33.78 13.44 7.32
N LYS A 361 -33.55 14.08 6.17
CA LYS A 361 -34.34 13.87 4.94
C LYS A 361 -33.87 12.68 4.11
N GLY A 362 -32.70 12.13 4.42
CA GLY A 362 -32.14 10.93 3.81
C GLY A 362 -31.61 11.11 2.40
N ILE A 363 -31.21 9.98 1.81
CA ILE A 363 -30.45 9.89 0.56
C ILE A 363 -31.09 10.65 -0.61
N ASP A 364 -32.40 10.61 -0.78
CA ASP A 364 -33.09 11.27 -1.89
C ASP A 364 -32.91 12.79 -1.88
N LYS A 365 -32.90 13.40 -0.68
CA LYS A 365 -32.70 14.85 -0.55
C LYS A 365 -31.24 15.23 -0.84
N ILE A 366 -30.30 14.41 -0.39
CA ILE A 366 -28.87 14.59 -0.65
C ILE A 366 -28.59 14.49 -2.17
N LEU A 367 -29.11 13.44 -2.82
CA LEU A 367 -28.98 13.24 -4.27
C LEU A 367 -29.62 14.38 -5.07
N LYS A 368 -30.80 14.86 -4.66
CA LYS A 368 -31.43 16.02 -5.27
C LYS A 368 -30.52 17.24 -5.24
N LYS A 369 -29.90 17.55 -4.09
CA LYS A 369 -28.94 18.67 -4.00
C LYS A 369 -27.73 18.44 -4.90
N CYS A 370 -27.12 17.25 -4.87
CA CYS A 370 -26.00 16.94 -5.76
C CYS A 370 -26.33 17.17 -7.25
N GLY A 371 -27.54 16.80 -7.69
CA GLY A 371 -28.01 17.03 -9.05
C GLY A 371 -28.27 18.50 -9.39
N GLU A 372 -28.85 19.27 -8.45
CA GLU A 372 -29.06 20.72 -8.58
C GLU A 372 -27.72 21.44 -8.77
N GLU A 373 -26.77 21.27 -7.84
CA GLU A 373 -25.47 21.95 -7.88
C GLU A 373 -24.67 21.55 -9.15
N ALA A 374 -24.75 20.28 -9.58
CA ALA A 374 -24.09 19.84 -10.80
C ALA A 374 -24.64 20.54 -12.05
N ALA A 375 -25.95 20.77 -12.11
CA ALA A 375 -26.56 21.52 -13.20
C ALA A 375 -26.20 23.01 -13.14
N GLU A 376 -26.14 23.57 -11.93
CA GLU A 376 -25.74 24.96 -11.69
C GLU A 376 -24.28 25.22 -12.10
N ILE A 377 -23.36 24.28 -11.83
CA ILE A 377 -21.97 24.33 -12.37
C ILE A 377 -21.98 24.43 -13.90
N ILE A 378 -22.77 23.62 -14.59
CA ILE A 378 -22.83 23.62 -16.07
C ILE A 378 -23.31 24.99 -16.58
N ILE A 379 -24.32 25.56 -15.93
CA ILE A 379 -24.89 26.86 -16.30
C ILE A 379 -23.88 27.98 -16.00
N ALA A 380 -23.31 28.00 -14.80
CA ALA A 380 -22.33 28.99 -14.36
C ALA A 380 -21.06 28.97 -15.22
N ALA A 381 -20.57 27.79 -15.61
CA ALA A 381 -19.40 27.64 -16.48
C ALA A 381 -19.62 28.19 -17.90
N LYS A 382 -20.88 28.21 -18.37
CA LYS A 382 -21.25 28.77 -19.67
C LYS A 382 -21.35 30.30 -19.63
N ASN A 383 -21.64 30.88 -18.46
CA ASN A 383 -21.80 32.33 -18.30
C ASN A 383 -20.43 33.01 -18.08
N PRO A 384 -20.27 34.27 -18.54
CA PRO A 384 -19.04 35.03 -18.30
C PRO A 384 -18.94 35.47 -16.83
N GLY A 385 -17.98 34.92 -16.08
CA GLY A 385 -17.66 35.32 -14.71
C GLY A 385 -17.33 34.14 -13.81
N ALA A 386 -16.15 34.15 -13.17
CA ALA A 386 -15.67 32.99 -12.40
C ALA A 386 -16.23 32.89 -10.96
N GLU A 387 -16.94 33.92 -10.48
CA GLU A 387 -17.39 33.99 -9.08
C GLU A 387 -18.55 33.03 -8.80
N GLU A 388 -19.61 33.05 -9.61
CA GLU A 388 -20.76 32.14 -9.48
C GLU A 388 -20.29 30.68 -9.62
N LEU A 389 -19.46 30.40 -10.64
CA LEU A 389 -18.86 29.08 -10.83
C LEU A 389 -18.09 28.59 -9.59
N ARG A 390 -17.37 29.47 -8.90
CA ARG A 390 -16.65 29.11 -7.67
C ARG A 390 -17.61 28.66 -6.57
N TYR A 391 -18.74 29.34 -6.39
CA TYR A 391 -19.73 28.98 -5.37
C TYR A 391 -20.41 27.66 -5.70
N GLU A 392 -20.84 27.45 -6.95
CA GLU A 392 -21.50 26.20 -7.37
C GLU A 392 -20.57 24.99 -7.23
N ILE A 393 -19.27 25.15 -7.56
CA ILE A 393 -18.28 24.10 -7.33
C ILE A 393 -18.13 23.79 -5.83
N ALA A 394 -18.09 24.82 -4.98
CA ALA A 394 -17.95 24.63 -3.54
C ALA A 394 -19.19 23.93 -2.94
N ASP A 395 -20.39 24.32 -3.34
CA ASP A 395 -21.63 23.72 -2.87
C ASP A 395 -21.80 22.29 -3.37
N TYR A 396 -21.45 22.01 -4.64
CA TYR A 396 -21.39 20.64 -5.15
C TYR A 396 -20.44 19.76 -4.34
N LEU A 397 -19.22 20.23 -4.07
CA LEU A 397 -18.23 19.48 -3.28
C LEU A 397 -18.72 19.25 -1.85
N TYR A 398 -19.39 20.22 -1.23
CA TYR A 398 -19.98 20.05 0.10
C TYR A 398 -21.08 18.98 0.11
N HIS A 399 -22.03 19.03 -0.83
CA HIS A 399 -23.10 18.03 -0.92
C HIS A 399 -22.55 16.64 -1.29
N LEU A 400 -21.51 16.57 -2.12
CA LEU A 400 -20.81 15.34 -2.44
C LEU A 400 -20.14 14.74 -1.20
N MET A 401 -19.53 15.55 -0.34
CA MET A 401 -19.00 15.10 0.95
C MET A 401 -20.09 14.58 1.90
N VAL A 402 -21.27 15.20 1.92
CA VAL A 402 -22.42 14.69 2.70
C VAL A 402 -22.90 13.34 2.13
N LEU A 403 -22.93 13.19 0.81
CA LEU A 403 -23.24 11.92 0.14
C LEU A 403 -22.20 10.84 0.46
N MET A 404 -20.92 11.17 0.41
CA MET A 404 -19.83 10.28 0.80
C MET A 404 -20.04 9.78 2.23
N ALA A 405 -20.29 10.69 3.18
CA ALA A 405 -20.56 10.32 4.57
C ALA A 405 -21.79 9.40 4.69
N GLU A 406 -22.88 9.70 3.99
CA GLU A 406 -24.10 8.88 4.00
C GLU A 406 -23.84 7.45 3.48
N CYS A 407 -23.01 7.33 2.44
CA CYS A 407 -22.61 6.07 1.83
C CYS A 407 -21.40 5.40 2.51
N ASN A 408 -20.91 5.92 3.63
CA ASN A 408 -19.73 5.43 4.37
C ASN A 408 -18.44 5.39 3.51
N LEU A 409 -18.22 6.43 2.70
CA LEU A 409 -17.00 6.68 1.94
C LEU A 409 -16.26 7.89 2.52
N ASP A 410 -14.93 7.89 2.48
CA ASP A 410 -14.07 8.98 2.91
C ASP A 410 -13.17 9.51 1.77
N TRP A 411 -12.34 10.53 2.06
CA TRP A 411 -11.43 11.10 1.07
C TRP A 411 -10.29 10.16 0.67
N ASP A 412 -9.91 9.20 1.52
CA ASP A 412 -8.88 8.21 1.18
C ASP A 412 -9.44 7.26 0.10
N ASP A 413 -10.71 6.87 0.20
CA ASP A 413 -11.40 6.07 -0.83
C ASP A 413 -11.41 6.80 -2.19
N ILE A 414 -11.79 8.08 -2.23
CA ILE A 414 -11.90 8.86 -3.47
C ILE A 414 -10.53 9.16 -4.09
N THR A 415 -9.55 9.54 -3.27
CA THR A 415 -8.21 9.89 -3.76
C THR A 415 -7.42 8.66 -4.23
N THR A 416 -7.63 7.50 -3.61
CA THR A 416 -7.08 6.22 -4.07
C THR A 416 -7.61 5.86 -5.46
N GLU A 417 -8.93 5.98 -5.66
CA GLU A 417 -9.54 5.72 -6.98
C GLU A 417 -9.07 6.72 -8.05
N LEU A 418 -8.89 7.99 -7.71
CA LEU A 418 -8.32 8.97 -8.64
C LEU A 418 -6.85 8.68 -8.97
N ALA A 419 -6.06 8.22 -7.99
CA ALA A 419 -4.66 7.86 -8.20
C ALA A 419 -4.51 6.69 -9.19
N HIS A 420 -5.45 5.76 -9.25
CA HIS A 420 -5.46 4.66 -10.24
C HIS A 420 -5.71 5.12 -11.69
N ARG A 421 -6.17 6.36 -11.90
CA ARG A 421 -6.45 6.91 -13.23
C ARG A 421 -5.32 7.77 -13.79
N LYS A 422 -4.28 8.00 -13.00
CA LYS A 422 -3.06 8.71 -13.39
C LYS A 422 -2.10 7.76 -14.08
#